data_AF-A0A150HFD8-F1
#
_entry.id   AF-A0A150HFD8-F1
#
_cell.length_a   1.000
_cell.length_b   1.000
_cell.length_c   1.000
_cell.angle_alpha   90.00
_cell.angle_beta   90.00
_cell.angle_gamma   90.00
#
_symmetry.space_group_name_H-M   'P 1'
#
loop_
_entity.id
_entity.type
_entity.pdbx_description
1 polymer ?
#
loop_
_entity_poly.entity_id
_entity_poly.type
_entity_poly.pdbx_seq_one_letter_code
_entity_poly.pdbx_strand_id
1 'polypeptide(L)'
;MLRTPLSLFRTLAFAEAVSWTLLIAGLVVRATTGWAPAVTIGGGIHGFVFLSYGATVVLVALNNRWLAGPTAVALISAIVPYATIPVELWVHRRGLLAGAWRVEAAADAADARWYDGPLAWFLRRPWLLFVGILVAVAAIFAVLLILGPPGGAKA
;
A
#
# COMPACT_ATOMS: atom_id res chain seq x y z
N MET A 1 15.72 -3.48 5.73
CA MET A 1 14.66 -3.24 6.74
C MET A 1 13.39 -4.05 6.49
N LEU A 2 13.05 -4.44 5.25
CA LEU A 2 11.82 -5.17 4.86
C LEU A 2 11.77 -6.68 5.23
N ARG A 3 12.35 -7.08 6.36
CA ARG A 3 12.50 -8.51 6.71
C ARG A 3 11.25 -9.13 7.32
N THR A 4 10.29 -8.32 7.76
CA THR A 4 9.05 -8.77 8.41
C THR A 4 7.81 -8.03 7.88
N PRO A 5 6.61 -8.61 7.98
CA PRO A 5 5.34 -7.94 7.65
C PRO A 5 5.20 -6.57 8.31
N LEU A 6 5.51 -6.49 9.61
CA LEU A 6 5.50 -5.24 10.37
C LEU A 6 6.41 -4.16 9.77
N SER A 7 7.65 -4.52 9.44
CA SER A 7 8.62 -3.55 8.92
C SER A 7 8.19 -2.95 7.59
N LEU A 8 7.68 -3.78 6.67
CA LEU A 8 7.18 -3.33 5.38
C LEU A 8 5.94 -2.45 5.55
N PHE A 9 4.95 -2.90 6.33
CA PHE A 9 3.73 -2.16 6.58
C PHE A 9 4.01 -0.78 7.20
N ARG A 10 4.88 -0.73 8.22
CA ARG A 10 5.25 0.53 8.89
C ARG A 10 6.01 1.48 7.97
N THR A 11 6.94 0.98 7.16
CA THR A 11 7.66 1.83 6.18
C THR A 11 6.69 2.46 5.19
N LEU A 12 5.74 1.70 4.65
CA LEU A 12 4.77 2.23 3.69
C LEU A 12 3.74 3.16 4.35
N ALA A 13 3.28 2.85 5.56
CA ALA A 13 2.39 3.75 6.32
C ALA A 13 3.04 5.12 6.58
N PHE A 14 4.34 5.11 6.94
CA PHE A 14 5.11 6.34 7.13
C PHE A 14 5.36 7.07 5.81
N ALA A 15 5.77 6.34 4.76
CA ALA A 15 5.95 6.92 3.43
C ALA A 15 4.66 7.61 2.95
N GLU A 16 3.50 7.03 3.27
CA GLU A 16 2.21 7.59 2.90
C GLU A 16 1.86 8.86 3.69
N ALA A 17 2.22 8.94 4.97
CA ALA A 17 2.10 10.19 5.72
C ALA A 17 2.96 11.31 5.11
N VAL A 18 4.20 10.98 4.72
CA VAL A 18 5.10 11.94 4.04
C VAL A 18 4.54 12.34 2.67
N SER A 19 3.99 11.39 1.91
CA SER A 19 3.41 11.65 0.59
C SER A 19 2.19 12.57 0.67
N TRP A 20 1.34 12.41 1.70
CA TRP A 20 0.25 13.32 2.03
C TRP A 20 0.76 14.75 2.30
N THR A 21 1.83 14.88 3.08
CA THR A 21 2.45 16.20 3.34
C THR A 21 2.95 16.85 2.05
N LEU A 22 3.58 16.09 1.15
CA LEU A 22 4.03 16.59 -0.16
C LEU A 22 2.85 17.04 -1.04
N LEU A 23 1.77 16.25 -1.09
CA LEU A 23 0.58 16.62 -1.84
C LEU A 23 -0.07 17.88 -1.29
N ILE A 24 -0.27 17.98 0.02
CA ILE A 24 -0.84 19.17 0.67
C ILE A 24 0.05 20.39 0.40
N ALA A 25 1.36 20.26 0.54
CA ALA A 25 2.30 21.33 0.21
C ALA A 25 2.18 21.77 -1.27
N GLY A 26 2.09 20.82 -2.20
CA GLY A 26 1.85 21.11 -3.61
C GLY A 26 0.54 21.85 -3.86
N LEU A 27 -0.54 21.45 -3.18
CA LEU A 27 -1.84 22.14 -3.25
C LEU A 27 -1.74 23.58 -2.73
N VAL A 28 -1.06 23.80 -1.61
CA VAL A 28 -0.83 25.15 -1.05
C VAL A 28 -0.02 25.99 -2.02
N VAL A 29 1.08 25.48 -2.55
CA VAL A 29 1.92 26.20 -3.52
C VAL A 29 1.13 26.59 -4.76
N ARG A 30 0.33 25.66 -5.32
CA ARG A 30 -0.54 25.99 -6.46
C ARG A 30 -1.57 27.06 -6.08
N ALA A 31 -2.17 26.99 -4.90
CA ALA A 31 -3.17 27.95 -4.45
C ALA A 31 -2.60 29.36 -4.23
N THR A 32 -1.35 29.48 -3.79
CA THR A 32 -0.73 30.78 -3.46
C THR A 32 0.08 31.39 -4.60
N THR A 33 0.66 30.57 -5.47
CA THR A 33 1.58 31.02 -6.55
C THR A 33 1.06 30.73 -7.95
N GLY A 34 0.02 29.92 -8.11
CA GLY A 34 -0.45 29.43 -9.41
C GLY A 34 0.43 28.35 -10.04
N TRP A 35 1.53 27.93 -9.39
CA TRP A 35 2.45 26.93 -9.95
C TRP A 35 1.86 25.52 -9.95
N ALA A 36 1.18 25.16 -11.04
CA ALA A 36 0.51 23.88 -11.22
C ALA A 36 1.42 22.62 -11.12
N PRO A 37 2.69 22.63 -11.60
CA PRO A 37 3.55 21.46 -11.53
C PRO A 37 3.77 20.90 -10.10
N ALA A 38 3.66 21.74 -9.06
CA ALA A 38 3.77 21.29 -7.67
C ALA A 38 2.75 20.19 -7.31
N VAL A 39 1.51 20.33 -7.80
CA VAL A 39 0.44 19.35 -7.57
C VAL A 39 0.64 18.11 -8.42
N THR A 40 1.13 18.24 -9.66
CA THR A 40 1.42 17.08 -10.50
C THR A 40 2.51 16.21 -9.89
N ILE A 41 3.58 16.82 -9.38
CA ILE A 41 4.69 16.11 -8.72
C ILE A 41 4.22 15.50 -7.40
N GLY A 42 3.64 16.31 -6.50
CA GLY A 42 3.17 15.85 -5.19
C GLY A 42 2.08 14.78 -5.30
N GLY A 43 1.11 14.98 -6.19
CA GLY A 43 0.04 14.03 -6.48
C GLY A 43 0.52 12.76 -7.14
N GLY A 44 1.50 12.84 -8.05
CA GLY A 44 2.10 11.67 -8.67
C GLY A 44 2.85 10.78 -7.66
N ILE A 45 3.66 11.41 -6.80
CA ILE A 45 4.37 10.71 -5.71
C ILE A 45 3.34 10.08 -4.75
N HIS A 46 2.35 10.85 -4.32
CA HIS A 46 1.31 10.36 -3.41
C HIS A 46 0.52 9.19 -4.00
N GLY A 47 0.02 9.31 -5.24
CA GLY A 47 -0.73 8.24 -5.89
C GLY A 47 0.07 6.92 -6.01
N PHE A 48 1.38 7.01 -6.28
CA PHE A 48 2.24 5.83 -6.32
C PHE A 48 2.43 5.18 -4.94
N VAL A 49 2.65 6.00 -3.89
CA VAL A 49 2.80 5.50 -2.52
C VAL A 49 1.49 4.93 -1.99
N PHE A 50 0.36 5.57 -2.27
CA PHE A 50 -0.99 5.10 -1.96
C PHE A 50 -1.25 3.69 -2.51
N LEU A 51 -0.97 3.45 -3.80
CA LEU A 51 -1.14 2.14 -4.43
C LEU A 51 -0.18 1.10 -3.85
N SER A 52 1.07 1.48 -3.57
CA SER A 52 2.08 0.62 -2.94
C SER A 52 1.68 0.20 -1.53
N TYR A 53 1.11 1.13 -0.76
CA TYR A 53 0.54 0.84 0.56
C TYR A 53 -0.63 -0.14 0.45
N GLY A 54 -1.57 0.09 -0.47
CA GLY A 54 -2.69 -0.83 -0.70
C GLY A 54 -2.24 -2.25 -1.06
N ALA A 55 -1.28 -2.38 -1.98
CA ALA A 55 -0.69 -3.68 -2.32
C ALA A 55 -0.03 -4.36 -1.10
N THR A 56 0.66 -3.58 -0.26
CA THR A 56 1.27 -4.08 0.98
C THR A 56 0.23 -4.55 1.99
N VAL A 57 -0.88 -3.81 2.17
CA VAL A 57 -2.00 -4.22 3.03
C VAL A 57 -2.54 -5.57 2.59
N VAL A 58 -2.79 -5.75 1.28
CA VAL A 58 -3.29 -7.03 0.73
C VAL A 58 -2.27 -8.15 0.97
N LEU A 59 -0.99 -7.93 0.66
CA LEU A 59 0.05 -8.92 0.87
C LEU A 59 0.14 -9.38 2.34
N VAL A 60 0.13 -8.42 3.27
CA VAL A 60 0.20 -8.70 4.71
C VAL A 60 -1.08 -9.36 5.20
N ALA A 61 -2.25 -8.92 4.72
CA ALA A 61 -3.54 -9.52 5.07
C ALA A 61 -3.62 -10.98 4.63
N LEU A 62 -3.09 -11.33 3.45
CA LEU A 62 -3.00 -12.71 2.99
C LEU A 62 -1.99 -13.51 3.83
N ASN A 63 -0.80 -12.97 4.08
CA ASN A 63 0.24 -13.65 4.88
C ASN A 63 -0.20 -13.93 6.32
N ASN A 64 -0.80 -12.93 6.97
CA ASN A 64 -1.22 -12.98 8.37
C ASN A 64 -2.69 -13.36 8.53
N ARG A 65 -3.38 -13.72 7.44
CA ARG A 65 -4.74 -14.25 7.42
C ARG A 65 -5.75 -13.34 8.09
N TRP A 66 -5.69 -12.06 7.75
CA TRP A 66 -6.61 -11.08 8.30
C TRP A 66 -8.04 -11.37 7.87
N LEU A 67 -8.97 -11.05 8.76
CA LEU A 67 -10.37 -10.95 8.42
C LEU A 67 -10.59 -9.76 7.46
N ALA A 68 -11.71 -9.78 6.74
CA ALA A 68 -12.06 -8.71 5.81
C ALA A 68 -12.16 -7.33 6.48
N GLY A 69 -12.63 -7.26 7.73
CA GLY A 69 -12.78 -6.02 8.49
C GLY A 69 -11.49 -5.23 8.66
N PRO A 70 -10.45 -5.76 9.35
CA PRO A 70 -9.16 -5.08 9.49
C PRO A 70 -8.51 -4.71 8.15
N THR A 71 -8.66 -5.57 7.15
CA THR A 71 -8.14 -5.31 5.79
C THR A 71 -8.83 -4.10 5.17
N ALA A 72 -10.16 -4.03 5.24
CA ALA A 72 -10.93 -2.89 4.74
C ALA A 72 -10.58 -1.60 5.48
N VAL A 73 -10.45 -1.65 6.81
CA VAL A 73 -10.03 -0.48 7.62
C VAL A 73 -8.66 0.03 7.18
N ALA A 74 -7.69 -0.87 6.98
CA ALA A 74 -6.37 -0.49 6.49
C ALA A 74 -6.41 0.13 5.09
N LEU A 75 -7.14 -0.47 4.14
CA LEU A 75 -7.28 0.08 2.79
C LEU A 75 -7.96 1.46 2.78
N ILE A 76 -9.07 1.61 3.51
CA ILE A 76 -9.81 2.88 3.60
C ILE A 76 -8.96 3.95 4.27
N SER A 77 -8.08 3.59 5.21
CA SER A 77 -7.22 4.55 5.89
C SER A 77 -6.26 5.29 4.96
N ALA A 78 -5.92 4.72 3.81
CA ALA A 78 -5.06 5.38 2.83
C ALA A 78 -5.75 6.60 2.17
N ILE A 79 -7.09 6.62 2.15
CA ILE A 79 -7.88 7.71 1.54
C ILE A 79 -7.92 8.95 2.42
N VAL A 80 -7.80 8.76 3.75
CA VAL A 80 -7.89 9.85 4.72
C VAL A 80 -6.47 10.31 5.10
N PRO A 81 -6.13 11.61 4.97
CA PRO A 81 -4.81 12.12 5.33
C PRO A 81 -4.36 11.68 6.73
N TYR A 82 -3.14 11.16 6.82
CA TYR A 82 -2.50 10.71 8.05
C TYR A 82 -3.19 9.56 8.79
N ALA A 83 -4.31 9.01 8.30
CA ALA A 83 -5.04 7.94 8.99
C ALA A 83 -4.32 6.58 8.94
N THR A 84 -3.34 6.40 8.05
CA THR A 84 -2.50 5.21 7.99
C THR A 84 -1.68 4.99 9.26
N ILE A 85 -1.28 6.06 9.96
CA ILE A 85 -0.51 5.98 11.22
C ILE A 85 -1.34 5.41 12.38
N PRO A 86 -2.50 5.97 12.78
CA PRO A 86 -3.29 5.41 13.86
C PRO A 86 -3.80 4.01 13.54
N VAL A 87 -4.10 3.71 12.27
CA VAL A 87 -4.47 2.36 11.85
C VAL A 87 -3.29 1.40 11.96
N GLU A 88 -2.08 1.79 11.55
CA GLU A 88 -0.87 1.00 11.78
C GLU A 88 -0.68 0.66 13.26
N LEU A 89 -0.82 1.65 14.14
CA LEU A 89 -0.71 1.45 15.58
C LEU A 89 -1.79 0.52 16.11
N TRP A 90 -3.03 0.67 15.64
CA TRP A 90 -4.16 -0.18 16.04
C TRP A 90 -3.98 -1.64 15.58
N VAL A 91 -3.61 -1.85 14.31
CA VAL A 91 -3.34 -3.18 13.75
C VAL A 91 -2.15 -3.82 14.48
N HIS A 92 -1.09 -3.06 14.74
CA HIS A 92 0.08 -3.55 15.47
C HIS A 92 -0.29 -3.99 16.89
N ARG A 93 -1.04 -3.16 17.62
CA ARG A 93 -1.52 -3.48 18.99
C ARG A 93 -2.41 -4.71 19.04
N ARG A 94 -3.18 -4.98 17.98
CA ARG A 94 -4.00 -6.20 17.85
C ARG A 94 -3.19 -7.45 17.52
N GLY A 95 -1.87 -7.36 17.39
CA GLY A 95 -1.01 -8.47 17.00
C GLY A 95 -1.15 -8.88 15.54
N LEU A 96 -1.92 -8.14 14.74
CA LEU A 96 -2.21 -8.49 13.34
C LEU A 96 -0.98 -8.38 12.43
N LEU A 97 0.06 -7.65 12.84
CA LEU A 97 1.35 -7.56 12.14
C LEU A 97 2.43 -8.49 12.72
N ALA A 98 2.10 -9.29 13.73
CA ALA A 98 3.06 -10.20 14.36
C ALA A 98 3.40 -11.37 13.43
N GLY A 99 4.59 -11.95 13.62
CA GLY A 99 5.06 -13.12 12.89
C GLY A 99 6.03 -12.83 11.75
N ALA A 100 6.53 -13.90 11.16
CA ALA A 100 7.41 -13.88 10.00
C ALA A 100 6.62 -14.06 8.69
N TRP A 101 7.29 -13.77 7.57
CA TRP A 101 6.76 -14.14 6.26
C TRP A 101 6.60 -15.67 6.17
N ARG A 102 5.43 -16.13 5.73
CA ARG A 102 5.14 -17.55 5.54
C ARG A 102 5.74 -18.03 4.22
N VAL A 103 7.06 -18.22 4.21
CA VAL A 103 7.83 -18.69 3.05
C VAL A 103 7.72 -20.19 2.78
N GLU A 104 7.22 -20.95 3.75
CA GLU A 104 6.91 -22.37 3.61
C GLU A 104 5.39 -22.53 3.51
N ALA A 105 4.92 -23.10 2.40
CA ALA A 105 3.54 -23.52 2.26
C ALA A 105 3.36 -24.75 3.14
N ALA A 106 2.70 -24.61 4.28
CA ALA A 106 2.26 -25.75 5.08
C ALA A 106 1.14 -26.46 4.30
N ALA A 107 1.53 -27.33 3.36
CA ALA A 107 0.64 -28.03 2.43
C ALA A 107 -0.37 -28.95 3.12
N ASP A 108 -0.13 -29.21 4.40
CA ASP A 108 -0.77 -30.14 5.32
C ASP A 108 -1.39 -29.42 6.54
N ALA A 109 -1.38 -28.07 6.57
CA ALA A 109 -2.10 -27.33 7.59
C ALA A 109 -3.61 -27.42 7.36
N ALA A 110 -4.37 -27.66 8.43
CA ALA A 110 -5.84 -27.76 8.40
C ALA A 110 -6.53 -26.47 7.87
N ASP A 111 -5.79 -25.38 7.75
CA ASP A 111 -6.25 -24.09 7.29
C ASP A 111 -5.60 -23.66 5.96
N ALA A 112 -5.03 -24.59 5.19
CA ALA A 112 -4.41 -24.32 3.89
C ALA A 112 -5.36 -23.59 2.92
N ARG A 113 -4.85 -22.57 2.25
CA ARG A 113 -5.57 -21.78 1.25
C ARG A 113 -4.98 -21.99 -0.14
N TRP A 114 -5.82 -21.86 -1.18
CA TRP A 114 -5.40 -22.04 -2.57
C TRP A 114 -4.27 -21.07 -2.99
N TYR A 115 -4.15 -19.92 -2.33
CA TYR A 115 -3.12 -18.90 -2.59
C TYR A 115 -1.83 -19.10 -1.79
N ASP A 116 -1.76 -20.02 -0.83
CA ASP A 116 -0.59 -20.18 0.05
C ASP A 116 0.65 -20.61 -0.73
N GLY A 117 0.50 -21.51 -1.71
CA GLY A 117 1.60 -21.96 -2.58
C GLY A 117 2.20 -20.81 -3.42
N PRO A 118 1.39 -20.09 -4.22
CA PRO A 118 1.84 -18.92 -4.95
C PRO A 118 2.45 -17.84 -4.04
N LEU A 119 1.81 -17.54 -2.91
CA LEU A 119 2.29 -16.53 -1.96
C LEU A 119 3.66 -16.92 -1.38
N ALA A 120 3.82 -18.15 -0.90
CA ALA A 120 5.09 -18.66 -0.38
C ALA A 120 6.20 -18.63 -1.43
N TRP A 121 5.90 -18.99 -2.69
CA TRP A 121 6.84 -18.91 -3.80
C TRP A 121 7.32 -17.47 -4.06
N PHE A 122 6.40 -16.50 -4.04
CA PHE A 122 6.73 -15.09 -4.21
C PHE A 122 7.55 -14.55 -3.03
N LEU A 123 7.15 -14.88 -1.80
CA LEU A 123 7.87 -14.46 -0.59
C LEU A 123 9.29 -15.04 -0.53
N ARG A 124 9.52 -16.24 -1.06
CA ARG A 124 10.85 -16.85 -1.20
C ARG A 124 11.75 -16.13 -2.20
N ARG A 125 11.17 -15.37 -3.13
CA ARG A 125 11.87 -14.64 -4.19
C ARG A 125 11.61 -13.14 -4.04
N PRO A 126 12.20 -12.49 -3.01
CA PRO A 126 11.85 -11.12 -2.63
C PRO A 126 12.06 -10.11 -3.76
N TRP A 127 13.02 -10.34 -4.65
CA TRP A 127 13.25 -9.48 -5.81
C TRP A 127 12.13 -9.59 -6.86
N LEU A 128 11.61 -10.80 -7.15
CA LEU A 128 10.49 -10.99 -8.07
C LEU A 128 9.20 -10.41 -7.49
N LEU A 129 8.99 -10.58 -6.19
CA LEU A 129 7.86 -9.96 -5.50
C LEU A 129 7.94 -8.44 -5.59
N PHE A 130 9.12 -7.87 -5.30
CA PHE A 130 9.32 -6.43 -5.38
C PHE A 130 9.11 -5.89 -6.79
N VAL A 131 9.75 -6.51 -7.80
CA VAL A 131 9.59 -6.11 -9.21
C VAL A 131 8.15 -6.32 -9.68
N GLY A 132 7.52 -7.43 -9.31
CA GLY A 132 6.13 -7.72 -9.67
C GLY A 132 5.14 -6.73 -9.08
N ILE A 133 5.26 -6.40 -7.79
CA ILE A 133 4.46 -5.34 -7.14
C ILE A 133 4.73 -3.99 -7.80
N LEU A 134 6.00 -3.66 -8.03
CA LEU A 134 6.38 -2.39 -8.65
C LEU A 134 5.77 -2.24 -10.04
N VAL A 135 5.85 -3.28 -10.87
CA VAL A 135 5.27 -3.32 -12.22
C VAL A 135 3.75 -3.24 -12.14
N ALA A 136 3.10 -3.99 -11.24
CA ALA A 136 1.66 -3.95 -11.06
C ALA A 136 1.18 -2.56 -10.62
N VAL A 137 1.84 -1.96 -9.63
CA VAL A 137 1.55 -0.60 -9.16
C VAL A 137 1.77 0.41 -10.29
N ALA A 138 2.89 0.35 -11.00
CA ALA A 138 3.18 1.25 -12.11
C ALA A 138 2.17 1.11 -13.25
N ALA A 139 1.76 -0.12 -13.58
CA ALA A 139 0.74 -0.37 -14.60
C ALA A 139 -0.63 0.17 -14.18
N ILE A 140 -1.08 -0.10 -12.95
CA ILE A 140 -2.34 0.44 -12.41
C ILE A 140 -2.28 1.97 -12.40
N PHE A 141 -1.18 2.55 -11.92
CA PHE A 141 -0.97 4.00 -11.88
C PHE A 141 -1.03 4.61 -13.28
N ALA A 142 -0.32 4.04 -14.25
CA ALA A 142 -0.35 4.50 -15.64
C ALA A 142 -1.76 4.40 -16.25
N VAL A 143 -2.48 3.30 -16.00
CA VAL A 143 -3.86 3.13 -16.44
C VAL A 143 -4.78 4.19 -15.82
N LEU A 144 -4.64 4.48 -14.52
CA LEU A 144 -5.41 5.53 -13.85
C LEU A 144 -5.10 6.93 -14.39
N LEU A 145 -3.83 7.20 -14.75
CA LEU A 145 -3.47 8.46 -15.41
C LEU A 145 -4.09 8.60 -16.81
N ILE A 146 -4.19 7.50 -17.56
CA ILE A 146 -4.80 7.48 -18.90
C ILE A 146 -6.33 7.64 -18.80
N LEU A 147 -6.97 6.95 -17.85
CA LEU A 147 -8.42 7.01 -17.63
C LEU A 147 -8.86 8.39 -17.11
N GLY A 148 -8.00 9.08 -16.35
CA GLY A 148 -8.33 10.34 -15.72
C GLY A 148 -9.26 10.18 -14.49
N PRO A 149 -9.61 11.28 -13.81
CA PRO A 149 -10.40 11.22 -12.59
C PRO A 149 -11.80 10.65 -12.86
N PRO A 150 -12.30 9.68 -12.07
CA PRO A 150 -13.68 9.25 -12.16
C PRO A 150 -14.60 10.44 -11.82
N GLY A 151 -15.30 10.97 -12.82
CA GLY A 151 -16.18 12.15 -12.72
C GLY A 151 -15.67 13.42 -13.41
N GLY A 152 -14.47 13.42 -14.01
CA GLY A 152 -13.92 14.58 -14.72
C GLY A 152 -14.27 14.57 -16.21
N ALA A 153 -15.30 15.35 -16.60
CA ALA A 153 -15.43 15.79 -17.98
C ALA A 153 -14.12 16.48 -18.39
N LYS A 154 -13.61 16.17 -19.60
CA LYS A 154 -12.47 16.87 -20.17
C LYS A 154 -12.83 18.36 -20.23
N ALA A 155 -12.20 19.16 -19.37
CA ALA A 155 -12.22 20.61 -19.46
C ALA A 155 -11.17 21.05 -20.49
#